data_AF-A0A2N5XD10-F1
#
_entry.id   AF-A0A2N5XD10-F1
#
_cell.length_a   1.000
_cell.length_b   1.000
_cell.length_c   1.000
_cell.angle_alpha   90.00
_cell.angle_beta   90.00
_cell.angle_gamma   90.00
#
_symmetry.space_group_name_H-M   'P 1'
#
loop_
_entity.id
_entity.type
_entity.pdbx_description
1 polymer ?
#
loop_
_entity_poly.entity_id
_entity_poly.type
_entity_poly.pdbx_seq_one_letter_code
_entity_poly.pdbx_strand_id
1 'polypeptide(L)'
;MELGFLSPLFQQPGPWASVYLPPATATEDAVKQHELTVRSVCDDLAARGADRDTCEALRQRLAGARADRAPGVAAFAAGGRVVLDLPLPT
;
A
#
# COMPACT_ATOMS: atom_id res chain seq x y z
N MET A 1 -9.01 -9.65 22.05
CA MET A 1 -8.54 -9.44 20.66
C MET A 1 -8.89 -8.01 20.31
N GLU A 2 -7.89 -7.13 20.20
CA GLU A 2 -8.11 -5.70 19.96
C GLU A 2 -8.25 -5.45 18.45
N LEU A 3 -9.45 -5.11 17.98
CA LEU A 3 -9.76 -4.85 16.55
C LEU A 3 -10.05 -3.37 16.26
N GLY A 4 -9.92 -2.49 17.26
CA GLY A 4 -10.24 -1.06 17.11
C GLY A 4 -9.41 -0.35 16.02
N PHE A 5 -8.24 -0.87 15.66
CA PHE A 5 -7.43 -0.33 14.56
C PHE A 5 -8.09 -0.50 13.18
N LEU A 6 -9.06 -1.41 13.05
CA LEU A 6 -9.83 -1.62 11.81
C LEU A 6 -11.03 -0.67 11.69
N SER A 7 -11.38 0.07 12.75
CA SER A 7 -12.51 1.02 12.74
C SER A 7 -12.55 1.97 11.54
N PRO A 8 -11.41 2.50 11.02
CA PRO A 8 -11.41 3.35 9.84
C PRO A 8 -12.01 2.70 8.58
N LEU A 9 -11.89 1.36 8.44
CA LEU A 9 -12.43 0.63 7.29
C LEU A 9 -13.96 0.56 7.30
N PHE A 10 -14.58 0.61 8.48
CA PHE A 10 -16.05 0.57 8.61
C PHE A 10 -16.70 1.94 8.40
N GLN A 11 -15.92 3.02 8.42
CA GLN A 11 -16.42 4.39 8.31
C GLN A 11 -16.42 4.93 6.88
N GLN A 12 -15.76 4.26 5.93
CA GLN A 12 -15.78 4.65 4.52
C GLN A 12 -16.57 3.65 3.66
N PRO A 13 -17.54 4.11 2.86
CA PRO A 13 -18.09 3.28 1.79
C PRO A 13 -17.00 3.04 0.73
N GLY A 14 -16.97 1.82 0.19
CA GLY A 14 -16.08 1.47 -0.93
C GLY A 14 -16.46 2.20 -2.23
N PRO A 15 -15.81 1.88 -3.36
CA PRO A 15 -14.92 0.73 -3.60
C PRO A 15 -13.54 0.86 -2.91
N TRP A 16 -12.95 -0.28 -2.59
CA TRP A 16 -11.66 -0.39 -1.89
C TRP A 16 -10.57 -0.89 -2.83
N ALA A 17 -9.37 -0.32 -2.70
CA ALA A 17 -8.13 -0.88 -3.23
C ALA A 17 -7.27 -1.36 -2.05
N SER A 18 -6.74 -2.57 -2.15
CA SER A 18 -5.84 -3.14 -1.14
C SER A 18 -4.56 -3.66 -1.77
N VAL A 19 -3.43 -3.38 -1.14
CA VAL A 19 -2.10 -3.82 -1.56
C VAL A 19 -1.42 -4.55 -0.43
N TYR A 20 -0.70 -5.62 -0.77
CA TYR A 20 0.18 -6.36 0.12
C TYR A 20 1.56 -6.40 -0.53
N LEU A 21 2.53 -5.70 0.04
CA LEU A 21 3.91 -5.73 -0.43
C LEU A 21 4.76 -6.61 0.49
N PRO A 22 5.65 -7.44 -0.07
CA PRO A 22 6.62 -8.19 0.72
C PRO A 22 7.59 -7.23 1.42
N PRO A 23 8.26 -7.68 2.49
CA PRO A 23 9.36 -6.93 3.09
C PRO A 23 10.47 -6.68 2.08
N ALA A 24 11.14 -5.55 2.22
CA ALA A 24 12.27 -5.24 1.35
C ALA A 24 13.45 -6.17 1.61
N THR A 25 14.13 -6.58 0.55
CA THR A 25 15.37 -7.35 0.65
C THR A 25 16.57 -6.41 0.80
N ALA A 26 17.54 -6.79 1.62
CA ALA A 26 18.76 -5.99 1.84
C ALA A 26 19.76 -6.16 0.69
N THR A 27 19.38 -5.73 -0.52
CA THR A 27 20.24 -5.72 -1.72
C THR A 27 20.62 -4.30 -2.11
N GLU A 28 21.69 -4.13 -2.89
CA GLU A 28 22.14 -2.82 -3.38
C GLU A 28 21.05 -2.10 -4.20
N ASP A 29 20.23 -2.88 -4.93
CA ASP A 29 19.14 -2.38 -5.76
C ASP A 29 17.78 -2.28 -5.03
N ALA A 30 17.71 -2.50 -3.71
CA ALA A 30 16.45 -2.61 -2.97
C ALA A 30 15.50 -1.42 -3.18
N VAL A 31 16.04 -0.20 -3.18
CA VAL A 31 15.27 1.03 -3.39
C VAL A 31 14.63 1.03 -4.78
N LYS A 32 15.39 0.70 -5.82
CA LYS A 32 14.93 0.69 -7.21
C LYS A 32 13.93 -0.44 -7.45
N GLN A 33 14.16 -1.61 -6.86
CA GLN A 33 13.20 -2.72 -6.92
C GLN A 33 11.88 -2.33 -6.26
N HIS A 34 11.92 -1.68 -5.10
CA HIS A 34 10.73 -1.20 -4.40
C HIS A 34 9.94 -0.18 -5.24
N GLU A 35 10.61 0.81 -5.83
CA GLU A 35 9.96 1.79 -6.73
C GLU A 35 9.25 1.11 -7.92
N LEU A 36 9.92 0.13 -8.55
CA LEU A 36 9.34 -0.64 -9.65
C LEU A 36 8.14 -1.47 -9.20
N THR A 37 8.21 -2.10 -8.03
CA THR A 37 7.11 -2.86 -7.44
C THR A 37 5.92 -1.95 -7.14
N VAL A 38 6.15 -0.81 -6.48
CA VAL A 38 5.09 0.18 -6.18
C VAL A 38 4.41 0.65 -7.46
N ARG A 39 5.19 0.95 -8.51
CA ARG A 39 4.64 1.34 -9.81
C ARG A 39 3.76 0.23 -10.40
N SER A 40 4.29 -0.99 -10.50
CA SER A 40 3.58 -2.14 -11.05
C SER A 40 2.26 -2.40 -10.34
N VAL A 41 2.24 -2.35 -9.01
CA VAL A 41 1.04 -2.60 -8.23
C VAL A 41 -0.01 -1.51 -8.42
N CYS A 42 0.40 -0.23 -8.50
CA CYS A 42 -0.54 0.86 -8.78
C CYS A 42 -1.13 0.75 -10.19
N ASP A 43 -0.33 0.33 -11.17
CA ASP A 43 -0.80 0.12 -12.54
C ASP A 43 -1.79 -1.06 -12.61
N ASP A 44 -1.51 -2.16 -11.89
CA ASP A 44 -2.41 -3.31 -11.77
C ASP A 44 -3.74 -2.94 -11.08
N LEU A 45 -3.71 -2.08 -10.07
CA LEU A 45 -4.92 -1.58 -9.41
C LEU A 45 -5.78 -0.74 -10.34
N ALA A 46 -5.15 0.17 -11.10
CA ALA A 46 -5.84 0.97 -12.09
C ALA A 46 -6.50 0.09 -13.17
N ALA A 47 -5.80 -0.96 -13.62
CA ALA A 47 -6.34 -1.94 -14.57
C ALA A 47 -7.54 -2.73 -14.02
N ARG A 48 -7.64 -2.88 -12.69
CA ARG A 48 -8.76 -3.53 -11.99
C ARG A 48 -9.90 -2.55 -11.66
N GLY A 49 -9.80 -1.29 -12.06
CA GLY A 49 -10.85 -0.29 -11.88
C GLY A 49 -10.73 0.54 -10.60
N ALA A 50 -9.59 0.51 -9.91
CA ALA A 50 -9.32 1.49 -8.86
C ALA A 50 -9.23 2.89 -9.47
N ASP A 51 -9.83 3.88 -8.81
CA ASP A 51 -9.78 5.26 -9.30
C ASP A 51 -8.35 5.83 -9.21
N ARG A 52 -8.08 6.81 -10.07
CA ARG A 52 -6.74 7.41 -10.21
C ARG A 52 -6.25 8.02 -8.90
N ASP A 53 -7.13 8.68 -8.15
CA ASP A 53 -6.76 9.39 -6.94
C ASP A 53 -6.37 8.38 -5.84
N THR A 54 -7.08 7.25 -5.75
CA THR A 54 -6.75 6.14 -4.85
C THR A 54 -5.42 5.49 -5.22
N CYS A 55 -5.15 5.28 -6.51
CA CYS A 55 -3.87 4.75 -6.98
C CYS A 55 -2.71 5.70 -6.65
N GLU A 56 -2.92 7.01 -6.80
CA GLU A 56 -1.91 8.01 -6.49
C GLU A 56 -1.65 8.13 -4.98
N ALA A 57 -2.68 8.08 -4.15
CA ALA A 57 -2.54 8.04 -2.70
C ALA A 57 -1.72 6.83 -2.23
N LEU A 58 -1.94 5.66 -2.83
CA LEU A 58 -1.13 4.46 -2.56
C LEU A 58 0.32 4.64 -3.02
N ARG A 59 0.54 5.15 -4.23
CA ARG A 59 1.89 5.40 -4.77
C ARG A 59 2.70 6.30 -3.83
N GLN A 60 2.13 7.42 -3.41
CA GLN A 60 2.80 8.37 -2.51
C GLN A 60 3.08 7.75 -1.14
N ARG A 61 2.12 7.02 -0.57
CA ARG A 61 2.28 6.38 0.75
C ARG A 61 3.37 5.31 0.74
N LEU A 62 3.46 4.52 -0.33
CA LEU A 62 4.39 3.39 -0.46
C LEU A 62 5.78 3.84 -0.89
N ALA A 63 5.90 4.89 -1.72
CA ALA A 63 7.19 5.46 -2.11
C ALA A 63 7.93 6.15 -0.94
N GLY A 64 7.19 6.69 0.04
CA GLY A 64 7.78 7.32 1.23
C GLY A 64 8.34 6.35 2.28
N ALA A 65 8.12 5.03 2.14
CA ALA A 65 8.66 4.02 3.04
C ALA A 65 10.14 3.74 2.71
N ARG A 66 11.02 3.76 3.72
CA ARG A 66 12.45 3.43 3.53
C ARG A 66 12.64 2.00 3.05
N ALA A 67 12.97 1.85 1.77
CA ALA A 67 13.01 0.58 1.05
C ALA A 67 14.22 -0.33 1.36
N ASP A 68 15.16 0.05 2.23
CA ASP A 68 16.36 -0.75 2.52
C ASP A 68 16.13 -1.81 3.61
N ARG A 69 15.16 -1.59 4.52
CA ARG A 69 14.70 -2.55 5.55
C ARG A 69 13.22 -2.40 5.89
N ALA A 70 12.39 -1.95 4.95
CA ALA A 70 10.96 -1.83 5.21
C ALA A 70 10.37 -3.22 5.57
N PRO A 71 9.60 -3.33 6.66
CA PRO A 71 8.75 -4.50 6.85
C PRO A 71 7.76 -4.59 5.67
N GLY A 72 7.24 -5.79 5.41
CA GLY A 72 6.14 -5.92 4.46
C GLY A 72 4.98 -5.04 4.90
N VAL A 73 4.13 -4.60 3.98
CA VAL A 73 3.04 -3.66 4.30
C VAL A 73 1.74 -4.09 3.64
N ALA A 74 0.65 -4.06 4.42
CA ALA A 74 -0.72 -4.09 3.93
C ALA A 74 -1.26 -2.66 3.93
N ALA A 75 -1.74 -2.16 2.80
CA ALA A 75 -2.35 -0.84 2.68
C ALA A 75 -3.74 -0.93 2.06
N PHE A 76 -4.68 -0.17 2.62
CA PHE A 76 -6.08 -0.10 2.21
C PHE A 76 -6.43 1.35 1.89
N ALA A 77 -6.98 1.58 0.71
CA ALA A 77 -7.29 2.92 0.22
C ALA A 77 -8.67 2.97 -0.42
N ALA A 78 -9.33 4.12 -0.27
CA ALA A 78 -10.63 4.41 -0.86
C ALA A 78 -10.82 5.93 -0.98
N GLY A 79 -11.41 6.38 -2.08
CA GLY A 79 -11.74 7.79 -2.30
C GLY A 79 -10.53 8.73 -2.24
N GLY A 80 -9.41 8.34 -2.86
CA GLY A 80 -8.23 9.21 -2.97
C GLY A 80 -7.37 9.30 -1.72
N ARG A 81 -7.54 8.39 -0.76
CA ARG A 81 -6.72 8.36 0.46
C ARG A 81 -6.40 6.94 0.91
N VAL A 82 -5.23 6.78 1.53
CA VAL A 82 -4.93 5.58 2.32
C VAL A 82 -5.65 5.70 3.65
N VAL A 83 -6.52 4.73 3.93
CA VAL A 83 -7.37 4.69 5.13
C VAL A 83 -6.66 3.97 6.27
N LEU A 84 -5.92 2.93 5.91
CA LEU A 84 -5.18 2.10 6.86
C LEU A 84 -3.96 1.54 6.17
N ASP A 85 -2.82 1.56 6.85
CA ASP A 85 -1.66 0.78 6.48
C ASP A 85 -1.04 0.14 7.71
N LEU A 86 -0.55 -1.09 7.56
CA LEU A 86 -0.10 -1.94 8.65
C LEU A 86 1.16 -2.70 8.21
N PRO A 87 2.16 -2.83 9.10
CA PRO A 87 3.26 -3.75 8.84
C PRO A 87 2.73 -5.19 8.82
N LEU A 88 3.22 -5.98 7.88
CA LEU A 88 2.98 -7.41 7.82
C LEU A 88 3.87 -8.12 8.83
N PRO A 89 3.33 -9.12 9.56
CA PRO A 89 4.14 -9.97 10.42
C PRO A 89 5.16 -10.74 9.58
N THR A 90 6.40 -10.79 10.07
CA THR A 90 7.51 -11.58 9.50
C THR A 90 7.49 -13.01 10.00
#